data_AF-A0A267MN11-F1
#
_entry.id   AF-A0A267MN11-F1
#
_cell.length_a   1.000
_cell.length_b   1.000
_cell.length_c   1.000
_cell.angle_alpha   90.00
_cell.angle_beta   90.00
_cell.angle_gamma   90.00
#
_symmetry.space_group_name_H-M   'P 1'
#
loop_
_entity.id
_entity.type
_entity.pdbx_description
1 polymer ?
#
loop_
_entity_poly.entity_id
_entity_poly.type
_entity_poly.pdbx_seq_one_letter_code
_entity_poly.pdbx_strand_id
1 'polypeptide(L)' 'MEEFGQLALNNKDTFEEALYKLERVTNLLEEGELSLNDLLKVYEISISLYRFCNNEIDNANQKIKVLAEDTFIDFEN' A
#
# COMPACT_ATOMS: atom_id res chain seq x y z
N MET A 1 -14.18 -10.34 14.99
CA MET A 1 -12.82 -10.11 15.53
C MET A 1 -11.73 -10.75 14.67
N GLU A 2 -11.93 -11.93 14.08
CA GLU A 2 -10.93 -12.57 13.18
C GLU A 2 -10.74 -11.86 11.83
N GLU A 3 -11.74 -11.12 11.36
CA GLU A 3 -11.76 -10.51 10.02
C GLU A 3 -10.68 -9.43 9.83
N PHE A 4 -10.48 -8.54 10.80
CA PHE A 4 -9.46 -7.49 10.70
C PHE A 4 -8.02 -8.02 10.75
N GLY A 5 -7.82 -9.19 11.37
CA GLY A 5 -6.51 -9.84 11.42
C GLY A 5 -6.01 -10.28 10.04
N GLN A 6 -6.92 -10.65 9.14
CA GLN A 6 -6.57 -11.03 7.77
C GLN A 6 -6.29 -9.81 6.87
N LEU A 7 -6.83 -8.64 7.23
CA LEU A 7 -6.62 -7.38 6.52
C LEU A 7 -5.36 -6.63 6.98
N ALA A 8 -4.74 -7.05 8.08
CA ALA A 8 -3.47 -6.47 8.52
C ALA A 8 -2.34 -6.75 7.52
N LEU A 9 -1.43 -5.79 7.40
CA LEU A 9 -0.19 -5.93 6.63
C LEU A 9 0.71 -6.99 7.27
N ASN A 10 1.23 -7.89 6.46
CA ASN A 10 2.22 -8.90 6.83
C ASN A 10 3.53 -8.68 6.07
N ASN A 11 4.65 -9.10 6.66
CA ASN A 11 5.98 -8.96 6.05
C ASN A 11 6.18 -9.74 4.73
N LYS A 12 5.24 -10.59 4.34
CA LYS A 12 5.28 -11.36 3.10
C LYS A 12 4.31 -10.84 2.04
N ASP A 13 3.50 -9.84 2.38
CA ASP A 13 2.52 -9.31 1.44
C ASP A 13 3.23 -8.66 0.25
N THR A 14 2.74 -8.92 -0.96
CA THR A 14 3.14 -8.17 -2.16
C THR A 14 2.43 -6.83 -2.21
N PHE A 15 2.85 -5.97 -3.16
CA PHE A 15 2.15 -4.72 -3.46
C PHE A 15 0.66 -4.98 -3.77
N GLU A 16 0.36 -5.94 -4.63
CA GLU A 16 -1.01 -6.27 -5.05
C GLU A 16 -1.86 -6.77 -3.88
N GLU A 17 -1.29 -7.59 -3.00
CA GLU A 17 -1.98 -8.08 -1.81
C GLU A 17 -2.27 -6.96 -0.81
N ALA A 18 -1.29 -6.07 -0.56
CA ALA A 18 -1.48 -4.92 0.31
C ALA A 18 -2.48 -3.92 -0.27
N LEU A 19 -2.46 -3.69 -1.58
CA LEU A 19 -3.42 -2.82 -2.27
C LEU A 19 -4.85 -3.40 -2.17
N TYR A 20 -5.02 -4.70 -2.41
CA TYR A 20 -6.31 -5.36 -2.21
C TYR A 20 -6.81 -5.21 -0.78
N LYS A 21 -5.97 -5.45 0.23
CA LYS A 21 -6.33 -5.23 1.63
C LYS A 21 -6.70 -3.78 1.91
N LEU A 22 -6.00 -2.82 1.31
CA LEU A 22 -6.27 -1.39 1.46
C LEU A 22 -7.67 -1.04 0.94
N GLU A 23 -8.02 -1.51 -0.26
CA GLU A 23 -9.36 -1.33 -0.83
C GLU A 23 -10.44 -1.92 0.08
N ARG A 24 -10.20 -3.11 0.64
CA ARG A 24 -11.12 -3.76 1.58
C ARG A 24 -11.35 -2.93 2.84
N VAL A 25 -10.29 -2.38 3.45
CA VAL A 25 -10.45 -1.54 4.65
C VAL A 25 -11.09 -0.19 4.34
N THR A 26 -10.80 0.41 3.19
CA THR A 26 -11.46 1.66 2.75
C THR A 26 -12.96 1.45 2.58
N ASN A 27 -13.39 0.34 1.96
CA ASN A 27 -14.82 0.02 1.84
C ASN A 27 -15.50 -0.09 3.22
N LEU A 28 -14.87 -0.74 4.20
CA LEU A 28 -15.40 -0.84 5.56
C LEU A 28 -15.54 0.52 6.26
N LEU A 29 -14.63 1.46 5.98
CA LEU A 29 -14.73 2.83 6.48
C LEU A 29 -15.90 3.59 5.85
N GLU A 30 -16.16 3.35 4.56
CA GLU A 30 -17.23 4.02 3.80
C GLU A 30 -18.62 3.48 4.12
N GLU A 31 -18.75 2.18 4.45
CA GLU A 31 -20.01 1.56 4.87
C GLU A 31 -20.56 2.19 6.17
N GLY A 32 -19.68 2.69 7.05
CA GLY A 32 -20.08 3.44 8.25
C GLY A 32 -20.76 2.62 9.35
N GLU A 33 -20.76 1.29 9.25
CA GLU A 33 -21.37 0.38 10.24
C GLU A 33 -20.42 -0.03 11.39
N LEU A 34 -19.19 0.47 11.37
CA LEU A 34 -18.17 0.12 12.36
C LEU A 34 -18.43 0.76 13.73
N SER A 35 -18.23 -0.01 14.80
CA SER A 35 -18.13 0.54 16.13
C SER A 35 -16.92 1.48 16.24
N LEU A 36 -16.92 2.43 17.20
CA LEU A 36 -15.78 3.36 17.38
C LEU A 36 -14.43 2.62 17.55
N ASN A 37 -14.43 1.52 18.30
CA ASN A 37 -13.21 0.74 18.51
C ASN A 37 -12.74 0.02 17.23
N ASP A 38 -13.67 -0.45 16.41
CA ASP A 38 -13.34 -1.11 15.15
C ASP A 38 -12.93 -0.09 14.09
N LEU A 39 -13.57 1.09 14.05
CA LEU A 39 -13.18 2.22 13.21
C LEU A 39 -11.71 2.61 13.46
N LEU A 40 -11.30 2.73 14.72
CA LEU A 40 -9.91 3.05 15.07
C LEU A 40 -8.94 1.96 14.58
N LYS A 41 -9.28 0.67 14.74
CA LYS A 41 -8.43 -0.44 14.25
C LYS A 41 -8.34 -0.45 12.73
N VAL A 42 -9.46 -0.32 12.03
CA VAL A 42 -9.50 -0.29 10.57
C VAL A 42 -8.69 0.89 10.06
N TYR A 43 -8.80 2.07 10.70
CA TYR A 43 -8.01 3.24 10.35
C TYR A 43 -6.49 3.01 10.52
N GLU A 44 -6.05 2.41 11.63
CA GLU A 44 -4.63 2.07 11.84
C GLU A 44 -4.10 1.12 10.77
N ILE A 45 -4.87 0.08 10.43
CA ILE A 45 -4.54 -0.87 9.36
C ILE A 45 -4.45 -0.14 8.02
N SER A 46 -5.42 0.72 7.72
CA SER A 46 -5.48 1.52 6.48
C SER A 46 -4.21 2.36 6.30
N ILE A 47 -3.77 3.06 7.35
CA ILE A 47 -2.55 3.87 7.31
C ILE A 47 -1.30 3.01 7.08
N SER A 48 -1.23 1.82 7.69
CA SER A 48 -0.10 0.90 7.50
C SER A 48 -0.01 0.42 6.05
N LEU A 49 -1.13 -0.04 5.48
CA LEU A 49 -1.21 -0.51 4.09
C LEU A 49 -0.91 0.62 3.11
N TYR A 50 -1.49 1.81 3.31
CA TYR A 50 -1.24 2.99 2.47
C TYR A 50 0.25 3.36 2.42
N ARG A 51 0.92 3.38 3.58
CA ARG A 51 2.36 3.68 3.65
C ARG A 51 3.19 2.64 2.90
N PHE A 52 2.85 1.37 3.05
CA PHE A 52 3.52 0.29 2.32
C PHE A 52 3.35 0.46 0.80
N CYS A 53 2.12 0.63 0.32
CA CYS A 53 1.84 0.79 -1.11
C CYS A 53 2.57 2.00 -1.72
N ASN A 54 2.56 3.15 -1.03
CA ASN A 54 3.30 4.32 -1.50
C ASN A 54 4.80 4.07 -1.58
N ASN A 55 5.37 3.41 -0.57
CA ASN A 55 6.81 3.10 -0.57
C ASN A 55 7.19 2.17 -1.73
N GLU A 56 6.36 1.17 -2.05
CA GLU A 56 6.58 0.29 -3.20
C GLU A 56 6.52 1.06 -4.54
N ILE A 57 5.58 1.99 -4.67
CA ILE A 57 5.47 2.86 -5.85
C ILE A 57 6.69 3.79 -5.96
N ASP A 58 7.13 4.38 -4.86
CA ASP A 58 8.31 5.25 -4.82
C ASP A 58 9.58 4.47 -5.20
N ASN A 59 9.75 3.25 -4.68
CA ASN A 59 10.85 2.36 -5.03
C ASN A 59 10.83 2.01 -6.54
N ALA A 60 9.65 1.70 -7.08
CA ALA A 60 9.49 1.42 -8.50
C ALA A 60 9.85 2.64 -9.37
N ASN A 61 9.37 3.83 -8.99
CA ASN A 61 9.67 5.09 -9.67
C ASN A 61 11.17 5.41 -9.63
N GLN A 62 11.83 5.22 -8.49
CA GLN A 62 13.27 5.41 -8.37
C GLN A 62 14.04 4.46 -9.29
N LYS A 63 13.64 3.19 -9.35
CA LYS A 63 14.25 2.20 -10.24
C LYS A 63 14.08 2.57 -11.71
N ILE A 64 12.89 3.02 -12.10
CA ILE A 64 12.63 3.52 -13.46
C ILE A 64 13.53 4.72 -13.78
N LYS A 65 13.66 5.66 -12.85
CA LYS A 65 14.50 6.85 -13.03
C LYS A 65 15.96 6.49 -13.25
N VAL A 66 16.53 5.59 -12.43
CA VAL A 66 17.91 5.13 -12.59
C VAL A 66 18.10 4.44 -13.94
N LEU A 67 17.19 3.54 -14.34
CA LEU A 67 17.28 2.85 -15.63
C LEU A 67 17.14 3.81 -16.82
N ALA A 68 16.32 4.85 -16.69
CA ALA A 68 16.20 5.89 -17.71
C ALA A 68 17.51 6.67 -17.83
N GLU A 69 18.07 7.15 -16.72
CA GLU A 69 19.37 7.85 -16.69
C GLU A 69 20.50 6.98 -17.28
N ASP A 70 20.54 5.69 -16.97
CA ASP A 70 21.51 4.73 -17.53
C ASP A 70 21.31 4.45 -19.03
N THR A 71 20.09 4.60 -19.54
CA THR A 71 19.78 4.40 -20.96
C THR A 71 20.07 5.66 -21.79
N PHE A 72 19.96 6.85 -21.19
CA PHE A 72 20.36 8.13 -21.78
C PHE A 72 21.88 8.39 -21.63
N ILE A 73 22.71 7.38 -21.94
CA ILE A 73 24.14 7.64 -22.21
C ILE A 73 24.19 8.39 -23.54
N ASP A 74 24.53 9.69 -23.47
CA ASP A 74 24.72 10.57 -24.62
C ASP A 74 25.55 9.90 -25.72
N PHE A 75 24.91 9.56 -26.84
CA PHE A 75 25.58 9.30 -28.11
C PHE A 75 25.94 10.63 -28.82
N GLU A 76 26.31 11.66 -28.07
CA GLU A 76 26.99 12.84 -28.61
C GLU A 76 28.49 12.72 -28.33
N ASN A 77 29.19 12.00 -29.23
CA ASN A 77 30.60 12.20 -29.58
C ASN A 77 30.79 11.84 -31.05
#